data_AF-A0A9P1G5I4-F1
#
_entry.id   AF-A0A9P1G5I4-F1
#
_cell.length_a   1.000
_cell.length_b   1.000
_cell.length_c   1.000
_cell.angle_alpha   90.00
_cell.angle_beta   90.00
_cell.angle_gamma   90.00
#
_symmetry.space_group_name_H-M   'P 1'
#
loop_
_entity.id
_entity.type
_entity.pdbx_description
1 polymer ?
#
loop_
_entity_poly.entity_id
_entity_poly.type
_entity_poly.pdbx_seq_one_letter_code
_entity_poly.pdbx_strand_id
1 'polypeptide(L)'
;MASRPKQIEAAQKILRGVVALSSFSEIREKQWRGVSKSLEKVAVLTPAQAAEWLAAFDGELWTAAQVAEYQASIAEKTKALEEQPMRGTGQDFLMLPYYLTEELATMVLAGEDLDRDALLQKLCYHASKLTLRNASEASKAMLLVLANWRAVCKMSPQDQYQFYVNKKPLVTKYLSSALAGGQALPGLPMSWQELPKDLLSANFPMGKPAVLAASIASESFQTAFSSCQAIHIGIVVLCTPCTPALSWH
;
A
#
# COMPACT_ATOMS: atom_id res chain seq x y z
N MET A 1 -13.17 22.18 -14.19
CA MET A 1 -11.75 22.48 -14.48
C MET A 1 -11.31 21.60 -15.64
N ALA A 2 -10.82 22.17 -16.74
CA ALA A 2 -10.33 21.37 -17.88
C ALA A 2 -9.11 20.52 -17.45
N SER A 3 -9.00 19.30 -17.97
CA SER A 3 -7.81 18.46 -17.79
C SER A 3 -6.56 19.25 -18.23
N ARG A 4 -5.46 19.23 -17.47
CA ARG A 4 -4.30 20.11 -17.70
C ARG A 4 -3.55 19.92 -19.02
N PRO A 5 -3.48 18.71 -19.61
CA PRO A 5 -3.11 18.53 -21.01
C PRO A 5 -3.91 19.45 -21.95
N LYS A 6 -5.21 19.66 -21.69
CA LYS A 6 -6.05 20.60 -22.46
C LYS A 6 -5.62 22.06 -22.32
N GLN A 7 -4.91 22.43 -21.25
CA GLN A 7 -4.38 23.78 -21.06
C GLN A 7 -3.10 23.99 -21.87
N ILE A 8 -2.23 22.99 -21.96
CA ILE A 8 -1.05 22.99 -22.84
C ILE A 8 -1.52 23.02 -24.31
N GLU A 9 -2.48 22.18 -24.66
CA GLU A 9 -3.08 22.14 -26.00
C GLU A 9 -3.76 23.47 -26.37
N ALA A 10 -4.49 24.09 -25.44
CA ALA A 10 -5.14 25.39 -25.68
C ALA A 10 -4.10 26.50 -25.92
N ALA A 11 -3.03 26.53 -25.12
CA ALA A 11 -1.92 27.46 -25.30
C ALA A 11 -1.24 27.24 -26.65
N GLN A 12 -0.94 25.99 -27.02
CA GLN A 12 -0.34 25.64 -28.31
C GLN A 12 -1.24 26.00 -29.49
N LYS A 13 -2.56 25.82 -29.37
CA LYS A 13 -3.52 26.24 -30.40
C LYS A 13 -3.45 27.75 -30.65
N ILE A 14 -3.31 28.56 -29.59
CA ILE A 14 -3.11 30.00 -29.72
C ILE A 14 -1.76 30.30 -30.38
N LEU A 15 -0.69 29.64 -29.96
CA LEU A 15 0.67 29.87 -30.50
C LEU A 15 0.77 29.54 -31.99
N ARG A 16 0.16 28.44 -32.43
CA ARG A 16 0.09 28.11 -33.87
C ARG A 16 -0.62 29.19 -34.67
N GLY A 17 -1.68 29.77 -34.12
CA GLY A 17 -2.46 30.83 -34.78
C GLY A 17 -1.74 32.18 -34.88
N VAL A 18 -0.66 32.39 -34.13
CA VAL A 18 0.04 33.69 -34.02
C VAL A 18 1.54 33.61 -34.36
N VAL A 19 2.02 32.48 -34.86
CA VAL A 19 3.45 32.23 -35.14
C VAL A 19 4.06 33.23 -36.14
N ALA A 20 3.26 33.71 -37.07
CA ALA A 20 3.69 34.67 -38.09
C ALA A 20 3.69 36.14 -37.61
N LEU A 21 3.23 36.42 -36.39
CA LEU A 21 3.17 37.78 -35.85
C LEU A 21 4.50 38.22 -35.26
N SER A 22 4.85 39.50 -35.42
CA SER A 22 6.04 40.10 -34.79
C SER A 22 6.01 40.07 -33.26
N SER A 23 4.80 39.99 -32.67
CA SER A 23 4.58 39.87 -31.23
C SER A 23 4.56 38.43 -30.72
N PHE A 24 4.93 37.45 -31.56
CA PHE A 24 4.90 36.02 -31.20
C PHE A 24 5.68 35.71 -29.92
N SER A 25 6.86 36.32 -29.74
CA SER A 25 7.69 36.14 -28.54
C SER A 25 6.96 36.56 -27.26
N GLU A 26 6.30 37.73 -27.27
CA GLU A 26 5.54 38.24 -26.13
C GLU A 26 4.31 37.39 -25.82
N ILE A 27 3.60 36.94 -26.87
CA ILE A 27 2.43 36.07 -26.73
C ILE A 27 2.86 34.71 -26.16
N ARG A 28 3.98 34.16 -26.64
CA ARG A 28 4.58 32.93 -26.10
C ARG A 28 4.90 33.06 -24.62
N GLU A 29 5.53 34.15 -24.20
CA GLU A 29 5.81 34.39 -22.76
C GLU A 29 4.53 34.50 -21.92
N LYS A 30 3.47 35.10 -22.46
CA LYS A 30 2.18 35.18 -21.78
C LYS A 30 1.52 33.81 -21.62
N GLN A 31 1.57 32.98 -22.67
CA GLN A 31 1.08 31.60 -22.61
C GLN A 31 1.93 30.75 -21.67
N TRP A 32 3.25 30.93 -21.69
CA TRP A 32 4.20 30.22 -20.83
C TRP A 32 3.88 30.42 -19.35
N ARG A 33 3.70 31.68 -18.92
CA ARG A 33 3.30 31.99 -17.54
C ARG A 33 2.00 31.29 -17.13
N GLY A 34 1.05 31.17 -18.04
CA GLY A 34 -0.20 30.44 -17.79
C GLY A 34 0.02 28.94 -17.57
N VAL A 35 0.88 28.32 -18.38
CA VAL A 35 1.23 26.90 -18.30
C VAL A 35 2.08 26.62 -17.05
N SER A 36 3.13 27.40 -16.79
CA SER A 36 4.00 27.24 -15.63
C SER A 36 3.24 27.44 -14.30
N LYS A 37 2.45 28.50 -14.19
CA LYS A 37 1.58 28.74 -13.01
C LYS A 37 0.53 27.65 -12.81
N SER A 38 0.13 26.96 -13.88
CA SER A 38 -0.71 25.79 -13.73
C SER A 38 0.06 24.70 -12.99
N LEU A 39 1.27 24.33 -13.44
CA LEU A 39 2.11 23.29 -12.84
C LEU A 39 2.39 23.54 -11.35
N GLU A 40 2.65 24.79 -10.95
CA GLU A 40 2.84 25.17 -9.53
C GLU A 40 1.68 24.71 -8.63
N LYS A 41 0.43 24.75 -9.13
CA LYS A 41 -0.76 24.32 -8.38
C LYS A 41 -0.85 22.80 -8.18
N VAL A 42 0.07 22.01 -8.71
CA VAL A 42 0.14 20.57 -8.45
C VAL A 42 1.11 20.31 -7.32
N ALA A 43 0.61 19.66 -6.28
CA ALA A 43 1.47 19.20 -5.19
C ALA A 43 2.34 18.00 -5.61
N VAL A 44 1.77 17.03 -6.36
CA VAL A 44 2.42 15.76 -6.70
C VAL A 44 1.99 15.26 -8.08
N LEU A 45 2.92 14.67 -8.84
CA LEU A 45 2.69 14.07 -10.15
C LEU A 45 3.08 12.58 -10.14
N THR A 46 2.26 11.73 -10.75
CA THR A 46 2.68 10.34 -11.02
C THR A 46 3.57 10.27 -12.26
N PRO A 47 4.45 9.26 -12.39
CA PRO A 47 5.29 9.09 -13.59
C PRO A 47 4.47 9.00 -14.89
N ALA A 48 3.30 8.36 -14.85
CA ALA A 48 2.40 8.26 -15.99
C ALA A 48 1.81 9.63 -16.39
N GLN A 49 1.40 10.45 -15.42
CA GLN A 49 0.91 11.81 -15.67
C GLN A 49 2.04 12.74 -16.14
N ALA A 50 3.24 12.60 -15.58
CA ALA A 50 4.42 13.34 -16.00
C ALA A 50 4.76 13.05 -17.48
N ALA A 51 4.73 11.77 -17.87
CA ALA A 51 4.95 11.36 -19.27
C ALA A 51 3.88 11.91 -20.20
N GLU A 52 2.60 11.85 -19.82
CA GLU A 52 1.49 12.42 -20.59
C GLU A 52 1.64 13.94 -20.79
N TRP A 53 2.07 14.66 -19.74
CA TRP A 53 2.18 16.12 -19.81
C TRP A 53 3.38 16.57 -20.62
N LEU A 54 4.49 15.82 -20.57
CA LEU A 54 5.65 16.05 -21.42
C LEU A 54 5.35 15.72 -22.89
N ALA A 55 4.56 14.67 -23.15
CA ALA A 55 4.16 14.30 -24.51
C ALA A 55 3.23 15.33 -25.18
N ALA A 56 2.53 16.16 -24.40
CA ALA A 56 1.65 17.21 -24.93
C ALA A 56 2.42 18.41 -25.53
N PHE A 57 3.73 18.52 -25.27
CA PHE A 57 4.56 19.63 -25.74
C PHE A 57 4.94 19.49 -27.21
N ASP A 58 4.75 20.57 -27.95
CA ASP A 58 5.18 20.74 -29.33
C ASP A 58 6.51 21.52 -29.36
N GLY A 59 7.62 20.83 -29.66
CA GLY A 59 8.98 21.37 -29.56
C GLY A 59 9.28 22.56 -30.48
N GLU A 60 8.44 22.83 -31.48
CA GLU A 60 8.62 23.96 -32.40
C GLU A 60 7.99 25.27 -31.87
N LEU A 61 7.05 25.18 -30.93
CA LEU A 61 6.31 26.34 -30.41
C LEU A 61 6.95 26.96 -29.17
N TRP A 62 7.72 26.17 -28.43
CA TRP A 62 8.33 26.54 -27.16
C TRP A 62 9.85 26.65 -27.30
N THR A 63 10.47 27.47 -26.44
CA THR A 63 11.93 27.51 -26.41
C THR A 63 12.48 26.29 -25.67
N ALA A 64 13.70 25.88 -26.02
CA ALA A 64 14.40 24.81 -25.30
C ALA A 64 14.55 25.13 -23.79
N ALA A 65 14.75 26.40 -23.43
CA ALA A 65 14.83 26.84 -22.04
C ALA A 65 13.51 26.62 -21.28
N GLN A 66 12.38 26.98 -21.89
CA GLN A 66 11.04 26.76 -21.33
C GLN A 66 10.77 25.26 -21.12
N VAL A 67 11.03 24.43 -22.15
CA VAL A 67 10.84 22.98 -22.04
C VAL A 67 11.72 22.38 -20.93
N ALA A 68 12.97 22.81 -20.81
CA ALA A 68 13.88 22.35 -19.75
C ALA A 68 13.42 22.77 -18.35
N GLU A 69 12.95 24.01 -18.17
CA GLU A 69 12.39 24.51 -16.91
C GLU A 69 11.19 23.66 -16.45
N TYR A 70 10.31 23.29 -17.40
CA TYR A 70 9.13 22.48 -17.11
C TYR A 70 9.47 21.02 -16.82
N GLN A 71 10.44 20.45 -17.54
CA GLN A 71 10.99 19.13 -17.23
C GLN A 71 11.58 19.08 -15.82
N ALA A 72 12.37 20.08 -15.43
CA ALA A 72 12.93 20.17 -14.08
C ALA A 72 11.83 20.27 -13.01
N SER A 73 10.81 21.10 -13.26
CA SER A 73 9.67 21.26 -12.35
C SER A 73 8.81 19.99 -12.23
N ILE A 74 8.65 19.23 -13.31
CA ILE A 74 8.00 17.92 -13.28
C ILE A 74 8.87 16.91 -12.52
N ALA A 75 10.17 16.89 -12.76
CA ALA A 75 11.10 15.98 -12.10
C ALA A 75 11.08 16.21 -10.58
N GLU A 76 11.09 17.46 -10.12
CA GLU A 76 10.98 17.81 -8.70
C GLU A 76 9.66 17.31 -8.09
N LYS A 77 8.53 17.52 -8.77
CA LYS A 77 7.21 17.06 -8.31
C LYS A 77 7.02 15.54 -8.38
N THR A 78 7.78 14.86 -9.24
CA THR A 78 7.80 13.39 -9.34
C THR A 78 8.72 12.79 -8.29
N LYS A 79 9.87 13.43 -8.01
CA LYS A 79 10.76 13.05 -6.89
C LYS A 79 10.07 13.22 -5.54
N ALA A 80 9.25 14.26 -5.38
CA ALA A 80 8.41 14.44 -4.20
C ALA A 80 7.36 13.31 -4.02
N LEU A 81 7.01 12.57 -5.07
CA LEU A 81 6.20 11.35 -4.94
C LEU A 81 7.04 10.18 -4.40
N GLU A 82 8.29 10.05 -4.83
CA GLU A 82 9.22 9.03 -4.34
C GLU A 82 9.60 9.25 -2.87
N GLU A 83 9.67 10.51 -2.44
CA GLU A 83 9.96 10.92 -1.06
C GLU A 83 8.70 11.03 -0.18
N GLN A 84 7.50 11.02 -0.77
CA GLN A 84 6.28 10.82 0.01
C GLN A 84 6.22 9.37 0.49
N PRO A 85 5.99 9.13 1.81
CA PRO A 85 5.77 7.77 2.27
C PRO A 85 4.58 7.23 1.47
N MET A 86 4.84 6.21 0.65
CA MET A 86 3.83 5.61 -0.23
C MET A 86 2.52 5.45 0.54
N ARG A 87 1.53 6.30 0.22
CA ARG A 87 0.15 5.96 0.53
C ARG A 87 -0.20 4.80 -0.38
N GLY A 88 -0.03 3.56 0.09
CA GLY A 88 -0.69 2.42 -0.54
C GLY A 88 0.01 1.07 -0.54
N THR A 89 1.28 0.94 -0.18
CA THR A 89 1.85 -0.40 0.04
C THR A 89 1.57 -0.82 1.47
N GLY A 90 0.50 -1.58 1.66
CA GLY A 90 0.20 -2.19 2.96
C GLY A 90 1.39 -3.05 3.41
N GLN A 91 1.79 -2.93 4.66
CA GLN A 91 2.84 -3.74 5.27
C GLN A 91 2.43 -5.22 5.23
N ASP A 92 3.37 -6.08 4.86
CA ASP A 92 3.18 -7.52 4.76
C ASP A 92 3.73 -8.23 5.99
N PHE A 93 2.83 -8.58 6.90
CA PHE A 93 3.12 -9.24 8.17
C PHE A 93 2.59 -10.69 8.15
N LEU A 94 2.57 -11.35 6.98
CA LEU A 94 2.23 -12.78 6.89
C LEU A 94 3.16 -13.67 7.73
N MET A 95 4.38 -13.21 8.04
CA MET A 95 5.31 -13.91 8.93
C MET A 95 4.97 -13.75 10.42
N LEU A 96 3.96 -12.97 10.81
CA LEU A 96 3.59 -12.73 12.21
C LEU A 96 3.45 -14.00 13.08
N PRO A 97 2.95 -15.16 12.60
CA PRO A 97 2.89 -16.38 13.43
C PRO A 97 4.25 -16.87 13.94
N TYR A 98 5.34 -16.49 13.28
CA TYR A 98 6.71 -16.82 13.69
C TYR A 98 7.29 -15.83 14.69
N TYR A 99 6.56 -14.74 14.97
CA TYR A 99 6.97 -13.63 15.81
C TYR A 99 6.03 -13.44 17.00
N LEU A 100 5.41 -14.50 17.51
CA LEU A 100 4.53 -14.39 18.67
C LEU A 100 5.31 -14.55 19.98
N THR A 101 4.78 -13.99 21.06
CA THR A 101 5.23 -14.34 22.41
C THR A 101 4.64 -15.70 22.80
N GLU A 102 5.24 -16.36 23.80
CA GLU A 102 4.73 -17.64 24.30
C GLU A 102 3.29 -17.52 24.81
N GLU A 103 2.97 -16.43 25.53
CA GLU A 103 1.61 -16.13 26.01
C GLU A 103 0.59 -16.06 24.86
N LEU A 104 0.92 -15.33 23.79
CA LEU A 104 0.04 -15.20 22.62
C LEU A 104 -0.08 -16.54 21.88
N ALA A 105 1.01 -17.30 21.80
CA ALA A 105 1.00 -18.60 21.17
C ALA A 105 0.04 -19.56 21.90
N THR A 106 0.12 -19.61 23.22
CA THR A 106 -0.78 -20.41 24.06
C THR A 106 -2.23 -19.96 23.90
N MET A 107 -2.51 -18.65 23.87
CA MET A 107 -3.88 -18.14 23.67
C MET A 107 -4.45 -18.49 22.29
N VAL A 108 -3.66 -18.41 21.23
CA VAL A 108 -4.08 -18.85 19.88
C VAL A 108 -4.46 -20.34 19.88
N LEU A 109 -3.67 -21.15 20.59
CA LEU A 109 -3.90 -22.60 20.71
C LEU A 109 -4.97 -22.96 21.74
N ALA A 110 -5.39 -22.06 22.62
CA ALA A 110 -6.42 -22.30 23.64
C ALA A 110 -7.79 -22.64 23.03
N GLY A 111 -8.60 -23.42 23.76
CA GLY A 111 -9.90 -23.97 23.34
C GLY A 111 -11.02 -22.94 23.11
N GLU A 112 -12.24 -23.41 22.88
CA GLU A 112 -13.38 -22.58 22.46
C GLU A 112 -13.84 -21.56 23.53
N ASP A 113 -13.45 -21.74 24.80
CA ASP A 113 -13.84 -20.87 25.93
C ASP A 113 -13.12 -19.50 25.98
N LEU A 114 -12.17 -19.25 25.08
CA LEU A 114 -11.44 -17.98 25.05
C LEU A 114 -12.20 -16.91 24.27
N ASP A 115 -12.29 -15.69 24.83
CA ASP A 115 -12.76 -14.51 24.12
C ASP A 115 -11.87 -14.19 22.91
N ARG A 116 -12.41 -14.43 21.71
CA ARG A 116 -11.70 -14.29 20.44
C ARG A 116 -11.52 -12.84 20.00
N ASP A 117 -12.43 -11.95 20.38
CA ASP A 117 -12.30 -10.53 20.05
C ASP A 117 -11.22 -9.88 20.95
N ALA A 118 -11.12 -10.30 22.21
CA ALA A 118 -10.01 -9.91 23.10
C ALA A 118 -8.66 -10.45 22.60
N LEU A 119 -8.61 -11.72 22.14
CA LEU A 119 -7.40 -12.28 21.51
C LEU A 119 -6.99 -11.50 20.26
N LEU A 120 -7.95 -11.18 19.38
CA LEU A 120 -7.70 -10.39 18.18
C LEU A 120 -7.09 -9.02 18.53
N GLN A 121 -7.63 -8.35 19.55
CA GLN A 121 -7.08 -7.07 20.02
C GLN A 121 -5.64 -7.23 20.51
N LYS A 122 -5.34 -8.26 21.31
CA LYS A 122 -3.97 -8.55 21.78
C LYS A 122 -3.01 -8.82 20.60
N LEU A 123 -3.44 -9.56 19.58
CA LEU A 123 -2.65 -9.84 18.38
C LEU A 123 -2.38 -8.56 17.57
N CYS A 124 -3.38 -7.70 17.38
CA CYS A 124 -3.20 -6.40 16.72
C CYS A 124 -2.23 -5.51 17.50
N TYR A 125 -2.35 -5.47 18.83
CA TYR A 125 -1.44 -4.71 19.67
C TYR A 125 0.00 -5.23 19.59
N HIS A 126 0.18 -6.54 19.62
CA HIS A 126 1.50 -7.16 19.43
C HIS A 126 2.11 -6.83 18.06
N ALA A 127 1.34 -6.97 16.98
CA ALA A 127 1.80 -6.61 15.64
C ALA A 127 2.19 -5.13 15.53
N SER A 128 1.48 -4.23 16.21
CA SER A 128 1.82 -2.81 16.25
C SER A 128 3.13 -2.51 16.97
N LYS A 129 3.48 -3.28 18.01
CA LYS A 129 4.79 -3.18 18.67
C LYS A 129 5.93 -3.64 17.76
N LEU A 130 5.62 -4.57 16.84
CA LEU A 130 6.48 -4.95 15.72
C LEU A 130 6.39 -3.97 14.54
N THR A 131 5.80 -2.80 14.75
CA THR A 131 5.69 -1.66 13.83
C THR A 131 4.62 -1.77 12.73
N LEU A 132 3.67 -2.71 12.84
CA LEU A 132 2.52 -2.79 11.93
C LEU A 132 1.55 -1.61 12.16
N ARG A 133 1.41 -0.75 11.15
CA ARG A 133 0.52 0.42 11.14
C ARG A 133 -0.52 0.33 10.02
N ASN A 134 -0.05 0.06 8.82
CA ASN A 134 -0.85 0.00 7.60
C ASN A 134 -0.87 -1.43 7.05
N ALA A 135 -1.61 -2.32 7.69
CA ALA A 135 -1.67 -3.73 7.29
C ALA A 135 -2.22 -3.93 5.87
N SER A 136 -1.57 -4.78 5.08
CA SER A 136 -2.13 -5.32 3.84
C SER A 136 -3.42 -6.13 4.11
N GLU A 137 -4.28 -6.33 3.10
CA GLU A 137 -5.48 -7.18 3.27
C GLU A 137 -5.08 -8.62 3.67
N ALA A 138 -3.94 -9.12 3.18
CA ALA A 138 -3.36 -10.39 3.61
C ALA A 138 -3.08 -10.41 5.12
N SER A 139 -2.42 -9.37 5.62
CA SER A 139 -2.06 -9.25 7.03
C SER A 139 -3.28 -9.12 7.93
N LYS A 140 -4.33 -8.42 7.47
CA LYS A 140 -5.61 -8.34 8.19
C LYS A 140 -6.30 -9.69 8.26
N ALA A 141 -6.34 -10.42 7.14
CA ALA A 141 -6.91 -11.77 7.09
C ALA A 141 -6.12 -12.71 8.03
N MET A 142 -4.79 -12.63 8.01
CA MET A 142 -3.93 -13.41 8.90
C MET A 142 -4.27 -13.21 10.38
N LEU A 143 -4.39 -11.96 10.83
CA LEU A 143 -4.75 -11.62 12.21
C LEU A 143 -6.12 -12.21 12.61
N LEU A 144 -7.10 -12.14 11.70
CA LEU A 144 -8.43 -12.69 11.94
C LEU A 144 -8.42 -14.21 12.03
N VAL A 145 -7.66 -14.88 11.16
CA VAL A 145 -7.53 -16.34 11.19
C VAL A 145 -6.75 -16.77 12.42
N LEU A 146 -5.65 -16.11 12.80
CA LEU A 146 -4.93 -16.44 14.04
C LEU A 146 -5.86 -16.40 15.27
N ALA A 147 -6.72 -15.39 15.36
CA ALA A 147 -7.67 -15.29 16.45
C ALA A 147 -8.78 -16.36 16.40
N ASN A 148 -9.21 -16.79 15.20
CA ASN A 148 -10.44 -17.57 15.00
C ASN A 148 -10.23 -18.89 14.23
N TRP A 149 -9.00 -19.42 14.17
CA TRP A 149 -8.63 -20.46 13.21
C TRP A 149 -9.54 -21.70 13.28
N ARG A 150 -9.91 -22.15 14.48
CA ARG A 150 -10.81 -23.30 14.68
C ARG A 150 -12.19 -23.13 14.06
N ALA A 151 -12.74 -21.93 14.13
CA ALA A 151 -14.03 -21.61 13.53
C ALA A 151 -13.88 -21.48 12.01
N VAL A 152 -12.84 -20.75 11.56
CA VAL A 152 -12.54 -20.52 10.14
C VAL A 152 -12.30 -21.84 9.39
N CYS A 153 -11.62 -22.81 9.99
CA CYS A 153 -11.40 -24.15 9.41
C CYS A 153 -12.68 -24.91 9.08
N LYS A 154 -13.79 -24.62 9.79
CA LYS A 154 -15.08 -25.29 9.63
C LYS A 154 -16.01 -24.54 8.65
N MET A 155 -15.62 -23.36 8.20
CA MET A 155 -16.41 -22.49 7.32
C MET A 155 -16.20 -22.82 5.85
N SER A 156 -17.23 -22.62 5.03
CA SER A 156 -17.09 -22.61 3.58
C SER A 156 -16.27 -21.40 3.10
N PRO A 157 -15.65 -21.43 1.91
CA PRO A 157 -14.92 -20.27 1.39
C PRO A 157 -15.75 -18.98 1.31
N GLN A 158 -17.04 -19.11 1.02
CA GLN A 158 -17.96 -17.97 0.97
C GLN A 158 -18.19 -17.38 2.36
N ASP A 159 -18.39 -18.23 3.37
CA ASP A 159 -18.56 -17.79 4.75
C ASP A 159 -17.27 -17.19 5.32
N GLN A 160 -16.10 -17.73 4.95
CA GLN A 160 -14.80 -17.16 5.30
C GLN A 160 -14.63 -15.74 4.74
N TYR A 161 -15.05 -15.50 3.50
CA TYR A 161 -15.02 -14.17 2.90
C TYR A 161 -15.97 -13.20 3.61
N GLN A 162 -17.22 -13.61 3.90
CA GLN A 162 -18.17 -12.78 4.64
C GLN A 162 -17.67 -12.47 6.05
N PHE A 163 -17.11 -13.46 6.73
CA PHE A 163 -16.46 -13.28 8.03
C PHE A 163 -15.34 -12.23 7.95
N TYR A 164 -14.47 -12.32 6.94
CA TYR A 164 -13.41 -11.36 6.69
C TYR A 164 -13.95 -9.93 6.48
N VAL A 165 -14.91 -9.75 5.56
CA VAL A 165 -15.49 -8.45 5.25
C VAL A 165 -16.11 -7.80 6.49
N ASN A 166 -16.80 -8.58 7.31
CA ASN A 166 -17.46 -8.09 8.52
C ASN A 166 -16.48 -7.71 9.63
N LYS A 167 -15.38 -8.46 9.79
CA LYS A 167 -14.44 -8.29 10.91
C LYS A 167 -13.21 -7.43 10.57
N LYS A 168 -12.85 -7.23 9.29
CA LYS A 168 -11.69 -6.40 8.89
C LYS A 168 -11.72 -4.94 9.39
N PRO A 169 -12.88 -4.28 9.59
CA PRO A 169 -12.90 -2.93 10.18
C PRO A 169 -12.40 -2.93 11.63
N LEU A 170 -12.62 -4.01 12.39
CA LEU A 170 -12.12 -4.13 13.77
C LEU A 170 -10.59 -4.19 13.80
N VAL A 171 -9.98 -4.93 12.88
CA VAL A 171 -8.51 -4.99 12.75
C VAL A 171 -7.94 -3.59 12.50
N THR A 172 -8.57 -2.84 11.60
CA THR A 172 -8.18 -1.45 11.30
C THR A 172 -8.31 -0.56 12.54
N LYS A 173 -9.42 -0.69 13.29
CA LYS A 173 -9.63 0.05 14.55
C LYS A 173 -8.56 -0.28 15.60
N TYR A 174 -8.24 -1.55 15.80
CA TYR A 174 -7.28 -1.98 16.82
C TYR A 174 -5.85 -1.57 16.48
N LEU A 175 -5.45 -1.66 15.22
CA LEU A 175 -4.13 -1.19 14.78
C LEU A 175 -4.00 0.34 14.90
N SER A 176 -5.03 1.11 14.55
CA SER A 176 -5.02 2.57 14.70
C SER A 176 -4.97 3.05 16.16
N SER A 177 -5.48 2.24 17.09
CA SER A 177 -5.51 2.58 18.52
C SER A 177 -4.21 2.22 19.23
N ALA A 178 -3.29 1.52 18.57
CA ALA A 178 -2.08 1.02 19.19
C ALA A 178 -0.93 2.03 19.05
N LEU A 179 -0.15 2.19 20.13
CA LEU A 179 1.03 3.05 20.15
C LEU A 179 2.13 2.41 19.31
N ALA A 180 2.36 2.94 18.12
CA ALA A 180 3.41 2.44 17.25
C ALA A 180 4.79 2.93 17.72
N GLY A 181 5.69 1.99 18.03
CA GLY A 181 7.10 2.28 18.30
C GLY A 181 7.94 2.29 17.01
N GLY A 182 9.07 3.00 17.03
CA GLY A 182 10.14 2.89 16.03
C GLY A 182 9.77 3.24 14.57
N GLN A 183 10.69 2.93 13.66
CA GLN A 183 10.50 3.05 12.21
C GLN A 183 9.64 1.89 11.70
N ALA A 184 8.64 2.19 10.85
CA ALA A 184 7.75 1.18 10.29
C ALA A 184 8.51 0.22 9.34
N LEU A 185 8.41 -1.08 9.58
CA LEU A 185 8.97 -2.12 8.72
C LEU A 185 8.02 -2.44 7.56
N PRO A 186 8.49 -2.57 6.31
CA PRO A 186 7.61 -2.95 5.19
C PRO A 186 7.03 -4.36 5.36
N GLY A 187 7.74 -5.24 6.07
CA GLY A 187 7.30 -6.57 6.44
C GLY A 187 8.22 -7.19 7.49
N LEU A 188 7.81 -8.33 8.02
CA LEU A 188 8.62 -9.10 8.95
C LEU A 188 9.62 -9.99 8.18
N PRO A 189 10.92 -10.02 8.56
CA PRO A 189 11.91 -10.83 7.87
C PRO A 189 11.64 -12.33 8.06
N MET A 190 12.24 -13.16 7.21
CA MET A 190 12.14 -14.63 7.33
C MET A 190 12.89 -15.15 8.55
N SER A 191 14.02 -14.53 8.91
CA SER A 191 14.79 -14.84 10.10
C SER A 191 14.58 -13.79 11.18
N TRP A 192 14.27 -14.22 12.41
CA TRP A 192 14.05 -13.30 13.53
C TRP A 192 15.30 -12.53 13.92
N GLN A 193 16.48 -13.03 13.57
CA GLN A 193 17.78 -12.39 13.83
C GLN A 193 17.98 -11.12 12.99
N GLU A 194 17.22 -10.97 11.90
CA GLU A 194 17.27 -9.80 11.02
C GLU A 194 16.37 -8.66 11.52
N LEU A 195 15.58 -8.87 12.58
CA LEU A 195 14.85 -7.79 13.21
C LEU A 195 15.82 -6.75 13.81
N PRO A 196 15.49 -5.45 13.73
CA PRO A 196 16.22 -4.41 14.45
C PRO A 196 16.39 -4.77 15.93
N LYS A 197 17.61 -4.64 16.46
CA LYS A 197 17.99 -5.05 17.82
C LYS A 197 17.10 -4.42 18.90
N ASP A 198 16.68 -3.18 18.70
CA ASP A 198 15.80 -2.46 19.60
C ASP A 198 14.39 -3.08 19.66
N LEU A 199 13.86 -3.51 18.51
CA LEU A 199 12.57 -4.20 18.44
C LEU A 199 12.66 -5.61 19.04
N LEU A 200 13.77 -6.30 18.79
CA LEU A 200 14.01 -7.64 19.30
C LEU A 200 14.12 -7.64 20.82
N SER A 201 14.92 -6.75 21.39
CA SER A 201 15.06 -6.61 22.85
C SER A 201 13.77 -6.15 23.53
N ALA A 202 13.00 -5.25 22.91
CA ALA A 202 11.73 -4.75 23.46
C ALA A 202 10.60 -5.79 23.45
N ASN A 203 10.55 -6.66 22.44
CA ASN A 203 9.43 -7.61 22.26
C ASN A 203 9.79 -9.05 22.60
N PHE A 204 11.08 -9.41 22.58
CA PHE A 204 11.60 -10.76 22.82
C PHE A 204 12.84 -10.71 23.73
N PRO A 205 12.70 -10.33 25.02
CA PRO A 205 13.84 -10.16 25.93
C PRO A 205 14.62 -11.48 26.19
N MET A 206 13.97 -12.63 26.03
CA MET A 206 14.59 -13.97 26.11
C MET A 206 15.24 -14.41 24.78
N GLY A 207 15.31 -13.53 23.79
CA GLY A 207 16.06 -13.70 22.55
C GLY A 207 15.34 -14.46 21.43
N LYS A 208 14.38 -15.35 21.71
CA LYS A 208 13.71 -16.14 20.66
C LYS A 208 12.18 -15.95 20.71
N PRO A 209 11.53 -15.57 19.60
CA PRO A 209 10.08 -15.64 19.49
C PRO A 209 9.55 -17.05 19.72
N ALA A 210 8.35 -17.18 20.28
CA ALA A 210 7.63 -18.44 20.30
C ALA A 210 7.21 -18.73 18.85
N VAL A 211 7.94 -19.65 18.23
CA VAL A 211 7.63 -20.08 16.87
C VAL A 211 6.36 -20.93 16.97
N LEU A 212 5.20 -20.34 16.67
CA LEU A 212 3.95 -21.10 16.61
C LEU A 212 4.14 -22.29 15.65
N ALA A 213 4.98 -22.16 14.62
CA ALA A 213 5.25 -23.21 13.63
C ALA A 213 5.78 -24.53 14.21
N ALA A 214 6.47 -24.52 15.35
CA ALA A 214 6.93 -25.73 16.01
C ALA A 214 5.79 -26.49 16.71
N SER A 215 4.69 -25.79 17.04
CA SER A 215 3.47 -26.34 17.65
C SER A 215 2.29 -26.44 16.67
N ILE A 216 2.40 -25.85 15.48
CA ILE A 216 1.46 -25.85 14.34
C ILE A 216 1.50 -27.16 13.54
N ALA A 217 2.25 -28.18 13.94
CA ALA A 217 2.28 -29.48 13.24
C ALA A 217 0.91 -30.20 13.12
N SER A 218 -0.20 -29.59 13.53
CA SER A 218 -1.55 -30.05 13.20
C SER A 218 -1.95 -29.62 11.78
N GLU A 219 -2.32 -30.59 10.94
CA GLU A 219 -2.77 -30.37 9.56
C GLU A 219 -3.92 -29.34 9.46
N SER A 220 -4.74 -29.24 10.51
CA SER A 220 -5.87 -28.30 10.57
C SER A 220 -5.45 -26.83 10.58
N PHE A 221 -4.37 -26.48 11.30
CA PHE A 221 -3.89 -25.09 11.34
C PHE A 221 -3.21 -24.72 10.01
N GLN A 222 -2.40 -25.64 9.45
CA GLN A 222 -1.81 -25.48 8.12
C GLN A 222 -2.90 -25.24 7.06
N THR A 223 -4.03 -25.94 7.18
CA THR A 223 -5.19 -25.77 6.29
C THR A 223 -5.83 -24.39 6.44
N ALA A 224 -6.05 -23.90 7.66
CA ALA A 224 -6.56 -22.53 7.90
C ALA A 224 -5.60 -21.44 7.38
N PHE A 225 -4.30 -21.67 7.52
CA PHE A 225 -3.27 -20.76 7.04
C PHE A 225 -3.21 -20.74 5.51
N SER A 226 -3.32 -21.90 4.85
CA SER A 226 -3.52 -22.00 3.40
C SER A 226 -4.83 -21.35 2.96
N SER A 227 -5.89 -21.42 3.76
CA SER A 227 -7.13 -20.67 3.51
C SER A 227 -6.93 -19.14 3.60
N CYS A 228 -5.99 -18.63 4.41
CA CYS A 228 -5.63 -17.20 4.38
C CYS A 228 -5.05 -16.79 3.02
N GLN A 229 -4.19 -17.64 2.45
CA GLN A 229 -3.67 -17.42 1.10
C GLN A 229 -4.77 -17.54 0.05
N ALA A 230 -5.74 -18.45 0.23
CA ALA A 230 -6.90 -18.56 -0.65
C ALA A 230 -7.87 -17.37 -0.55
N ILE A 231 -8.08 -16.80 0.65
CA ILE A 231 -8.83 -15.55 0.85
C ILE A 231 -8.09 -14.40 0.17
N HIS A 232 -6.75 -14.36 0.25
CA HIS A 232 -5.93 -13.39 -0.48
C HIS A 232 -6.10 -13.53 -2.01
N ILE A 233 -6.07 -14.76 -2.54
CA ILE A 233 -6.29 -15.04 -3.96
C ILE A 233 -7.72 -14.66 -4.38
N GLY A 234 -8.74 -14.96 -3.57
CA GLY A 234 -10.13 -14.55 -3.82
C GLY A 234 -10.33 -13.04 -3.80
N ILE A 235 -9.63 -12.31 -2.92
CA ILE A 235 -9.63 -10.83 -2.89
C ILE A 235 -8.94 -10.25 -4.14
N VAL A 236 -7.84 -10.86 -4.60
CA VAL A 236 -7.15 -10.44 -5.84
C VAL A 236 -8.04 -10.67 -7.08
N VAL A 237 -8.73 -11.81 -7.15
CA VAL A 237 -9.62 -12.16 -8.27
C VAL A 237 -10.89 -11.29 -8.32
N LEU A 238 -11.41 -10.84 -7.17
CA LEU A 238 -12.59 -9.96 -7.10
C LEU A 238 -12.26 -8.46 -7.28
N CYS A 239 -11.01 -8.04 -7.10
CA CYS A 239 -10.57 -6.66 -7.28
C CYS A 239 -9.94 -6.35 -8.65
N THR A 240 -9.68 -7.35 -9.49
CA THR A 240 -9.39 -7.13 -10.91
C THR A 240 -10.70 -6.95 -11.68
N PRO A 241 -10.96 -5.80 -12.36
CA PRO A 241 -12.02 -5.77 -13.34
C PRO A 241 -11.69 -6.82 -14.40
N CYS A 242 -12.67 -7.65 -14.77
CA CYS A 242 -12.60 -8.57 -15.88
C CYS A 242 -12.09 -7.86 -17.14
N THR A 243 -10.79 -7.94 -17.42
CA THR A 243 -10.29 -7.81 -18.79
C THR A 243 -10.46 -9.17 -19.45
N PRO A 244 -11.29 -9.29 -20.50
CA PRO A 244 -11.41 -10.54 -21.23
C PRO A 244 -10.04 -10.90 -21.81
N ALA A 245 -9.71 -12.19 -21.68
CA ALA A 245 -8.49 -12.79 -22.18
C ALA A 245 -8.28 -12.44 -23.66
N LEU A 246 -7.14 -11.81 -23.97
CA LEU A 246 -6.54 -11.91 -25.30
C LEU A 246 -5.82 -13.25 -25.37
N SER A 247 -6.50 -14.19 -26.01
CA SER A 247 -5.97 -15.47 -26.46
C SER A 247 -4.76 -15.26 -27.37
N TRP A 248 -3.65 -15.93 -27.05
CA TRP A 248 -2.65 -16.30 -28.03
C TRP A 248 -2.77 -17.80 -28.28
N HIS A 249 -3.48 -18.14 -29.35
CA HIS A 249 -3.14 -19.16 -30.34
C HIS A 249 -4.06 -19.00 -31.54
#